data_AF-A0A0R3TK28-F1
#
_entry.id   AF-A0A0R3TK28-F1
#
_cell.length_a   1.000
_cell.length_b   1.000
_cell.length_c   1.000
_cell.angle_alpha   90.00
_cell.angle_beta   90.00
_cell.angle_gamma   90.00
#
_symmetry.space_group_name_H-M   'P 1'
#
loop_
_entity.id
_entity.type
_entity.pdbx_description
1 polymer ?
#
loop_
_entity_poly.entity_id
_entity_poly.type
_entity_poly.pdbx_seq_one_letter_code
_entity_poly.pdbx_strand_id
1 'polypeptide(L)'
;MPSGDLAVFKELLSKARHDLATPEAFRDNPSLVWEFYHYRRVLVSSKTPNSGHYALMELENLLTSANRNFTLATQNVDGFHSSIGSKNIIELHGNLFKVRCTKCGKVAENHANPICPALAGRGYAYLNALNRNNFVNRKSAWFLDCCYLQYPK
;
A
#
# COMPACT_ATOMS: atom_id res chain seq x y z
N MET A 1 -11.71 1.62 -17.35
CA MET A 1 -11.07 0.36 -16.91
C MET A 1 -11.32 -0.66 -18.02
N PRO A 2 -10.31 -1.39 -18.55
CA PRO A 2 -10.61 -2.42 -19.53
C PRO A 2 -11.34 -3.58 -18.86
N SER A 3 -12.24 -4.17 -19.63
CA SER A 3 -13.14 -5.28 -19.34
C SER A 3 -12.42 -6.62 -19.19
N GLY A 4 -11.33 -6.66 -18.42
CA GLY A 4 -10.65 -7.89 -18.03
C GLY A 4 -11.26 -8.45 -16.75
N ASP A 5 -11.42 -9.77 -16.70
CA ASP A 5 -11.96 -10.50 -15.55
C ASP A 5 -11.26 -10.09 -14.25
N LEU A 6 -12.05 -9.57 -13.30
CA LEU A 6 -11.59 -9.12 -11.99
C LEU A 6 -10.89 -10.26 -11.21
N ALA A 7 -11.20 -11.51 -11.51
CA ALA A 7 -10.55 -12.68 -10.91
C ALA A 7 -9.08 -12.82 -11.32
N VAL A 8 -8.79 -12.78 -12.63
CA VAL A 8 -7.43 -12.80 -13.19
C VAL A 8 -6.61 -11.65 -12.63
N PHE A 9 -7.24 -10.49 -12.49
CA PHE A 9 -6.61 -9.30 -11.94
C PHE A 9 -6.16 -9.46 -10.48
N LYS A 10 -7.01 -10.08 -9.65
CA LYS A 10 -6.70 -10.37 -8.23
C LYS A 10 -5.56 -11.38 -8.10
N GLU A 11 -5.53 -12.39 -8.95
CA GLU A 11 -4.48 -13.40 -8.95
C GLU A 11 -3.11 -12.81 -9.32
N LEU A 12 -3.05 -11.99 -10.37
CA LEU A 12 -1.83 -11.28 -10.76
C LEU A 12 -1.30 -10.36 -9.67
N LEU A 13 -2.18 -9.61 -9.00
CA LEU A 13 -1.81 -8.77 -7.86
C LEU A 13 -1.34 -9.59 -6.64
N SER A 14 -1.91 -10.78 -6.44
CA SER A 14 -1.49 -11.68 -5.37
C SER A 14 -0.08 -12.23 -5.63
N LYS A 15 0.19 -12.69 -6.85
CA LYS A 15 1.52 -13.17 -7.25
C LYS A 15 2.57 -12.06 -7.16
N ALA A 16 2.27 -10.90 -7.76
CA ALA A 16 3.15 -9.73 -7.70
C ALA A 16 3.49 -9.29 -6.27
N ARG A 17 2.55 -9.46 -5.32
CA ARG A 17 2.80 -9.14 -3.92
C ARG A 17 3.91 -10.00 -3.33
N HIS A 18 3.91 -11.30 -3.57
CA HIS A 18 4.93 -12.21 -3.03
C HIS A 18 6.31 -11.90 -3.63
N ASP A 19 6.34 -11.58 -4.92
CA ASP A 19 7.60 -11.34 -5.63
C ASP A 19 8.20 -9.95 -5.35
N LEU A 20 7.37 -8.92 -5.17
CA LEU A 20 7.82 -7.51 -5.06
C LEU A 20 7.76 -6.92 -3.65
N ALA A 21 7.01 -7.50 -2.72
CA ALA A 21 6.95 -7.03 -1.33
C ALA A 21 8.10 -7.60 -0.48
N THR A 22 9.32 -7.62 -1.04
CA THR A 22 10.53 -8.13 -0.37
C THR A 22 11.63 -7.08 -0.37
N PRO A 23 12.50 -7.04 0.67
CA PRO A 23 13.69 -6.20 0.68
C PRO A 23 14.64 -6.47 -0.49
N GLU A 24 14.72 -7.73 -0.93
CA GLU A 24 15.57 -8.18 -2.04
C GLU A 24 15.09 -7.59 -3.36
N ALA A 25 13.80 -7.71 -3.67
CA ALA A 25 13.23 -7.10 -4.88
C ALA A 25 13.39 -5.57 -4.90
N PHE A 26 13.28 -4.93 -3.73
CA PHE A 26 13.51 -3.48 -3.61
C PHE A 26 14.97 -3.11 -3.88
N ARG A 27 15.92 -3.90 -3.38
CA ARG A 27 17.35 -3.69 -3.62
C ARG A 27 17.70 -3.88 -5.10
N ASP A 28 17.13 -4.90 -5.73
CA ASP A 28 17.43 -5.28 -7.11
C ASP A 28 16.79 -4.32 -8.12
N ASN A 29 15.54 -3.92 -7.88
CA ASN A 29 14.83 -2.99 -8.76
C ASN A 29 13.85 -2.10 -7.96
N PRO A 30 14.35 -1.04 -7.31
CA PRO A 30 13.52 -0.16 -6.47
C PRO A 30 12.45 0.56 -7.29
N SER A 31 12.75 0.91 -8.54
CA SER A 31 11.80 1.57 -9.44
C SER A 31 10.59 0.68 -9.73
N LEU A 32 10.80 -0.62 -9.98
CA LEU A 32 9.71 -1.57 -10.22
C LEU A 32 8.83 -1.75 -8.98
N VAL A 33 9.45 -1.89 -7.82
CA VAL A 33 8.75 -2.01 -6.54
C VAL A 33 7.93 -0.74 -6.26
N TRP A 34 8.49 0.44 -6.55
CA TRP A 34 7.77 1.70 -6.43
C TRP A 34 6.60 1.84 -7.41
N GLU A 35 6.73 1.37 -8.65
CA GLU A 35 5.60 1.31 -9.58
C GLU A 35 4.48 0.41 -9.07
N PHE A 36 4.81 -0.76 -8.50
CA PHE A 36 3.84 -1.68 -7.90
C PHE A 36 3.09 -1.03 -6.74
N TYR A 37 3.80 -0.39 -5.80
CA TYR A 37 3.15 0.27 -4.68
C TYR A 37 2.41 1.55 -5.07
N HIS A 38 2.93 2.32 -6.01
CA HIS A 38 2.23 3.50 -6.53
C HIS A 38 0.91 3.11 -7.17
N TYR A 39 0.89 2.04 -7.97
CA TYR A 39 -0.36 1.49 -8.49
C TYR A 39 -1.36 1.17 -7.36
N ARG A 40 -0.91 0.49 -6.31
CA ARG A 40 -1.77 0.16 -5.15
C ARG A 40 -2.28 1.41 -4.44
N ARG A 41 -1.44 2.44 -4.26
CA ARG A 41 -1.83 3.74 -3.69
C ARG A 41 -2.92 4.40 -4.53
N VAL A 42 -2.73 4.47 -5.86
CA VAL A 42 -3.74 5.01 -6.80
C VAL A 42 -5.06 4.25 -6.69
N LEU A 43 -4.99 2.92 -6.67
CA LEU A 43 -6.18 2.08 -6.55
C LEU A 43 -6.92 2.33 -5.23
N VAL A 44 -6.22 2.29 -4.09
CA VAL A 44 -6.82 2.51 -2.76
C VAL A 44 -7.38 3.93 -2.61
N SER A 45 -6.71 4.94 -3.15
CA SER A 45 -7.23 6.32 -3.15
C SER A 45 -8.56 6.49 -3.89
N SER A 46 -8.94 5.54 -4.76
CA SER A 46 -10.26 5.52 -5.43
C SER A 46 -11.33 4.72 -4.69
N LYS A 47 -11.00 4.17 -3.52
CA LYS A 47 -11.88 3.31 -2.72
C LYS A 47 -12.24 4.01 -1.41
N THR A 48 -13.34 3.56 -0.82
CA THR A 48 -13.83 4.06 0.46
C THR A 48 -13.89 2.92 1.49
N PRO A 49 -13.81 3.23 2.79
CA PRO A 49 -14.08 2.27 3.86
C PRO A 49 -15.45 1.61 3.66
N ASN A 50 -15.53 0.32 3.96
CA ASN A 50 -16.79 -0.44 3.90
C ASN A 50 -17.45 -0.54 5.29
N SER A 51 -18.67 -1.10 5.35
CA SER A 51 -19.44 -1.27 6.58
C SER A 51 -18.69 -2.02 7.70
N GLY A 52 -17.82 -2.96 7.36
CA GLY A 52 -16.99 -3.67 8.35
C GLY A 52 -16.00 -2.74 9.06
N HIS A 53 -15.45 -1.74 8.37
CA HIS A 53 -14.56 -0.75 9.00
C HIS A 53 -15.34 0.11 10.00
N TYR A 54 -16.53 0.59 9.60
CA TYR A 54 -17.39 1.40 10.46
C TYR A 54 -17.88 0.61 11.68
N ALA A 55 -18.27 -0.66 11.50
CA ALA A 55 -18.69 -1.52 12.60
C ALA A 55 -17.59 -1.70 13.67
N LEU A 56 -16.32 -1.81 13.26
CA LEU A 56 -15.19 -1.90 14.19
C LEU A 56 -14.91 -0.57 14.91
N MET A 57 -15.07 0.56 14.23
CA MET A 57 -14.96 1.90 14.84
C MET A 57 -16.10 2.13 15.86
N GLU A 58 -17.33 1.72 15.52
CA GLU A 58 -18.47 1.81 16.45
C GLU A 58 -18.24 0.92 17.67
N LEU A 59 -17.72 -0.30 17.50
CA LEU A 59 -17.36 -1.18 18.60
C LEU A 59 -16.28 -0.57 19.50
N GLU A 60 -15.24 0.04 18.92
CA GLU A 60 -14.21 0.78 19.67
C GLU A 60 -14.85 1.87 20.55
N ASN A 61 -15.75 2.67 19.98
CA ASN A 61 -16.44 3.76 20.68
C ASN A 61 -17.32 3.24 21.82
N LEU A 62 -18.09 2.16 21.57
CA LEU A 62 -18.95 1.54 22.59
C LEU A 62 -18.13 1.00 23.77
N LEU A 63 -17.04 0.28 23.49
CA LEU A 63 -16.17 -0.27 24.53
C LEU A 63 -15.46 0.82 25.33
N THR A 64 -14.93 1.84 24.64
CA THR A 64 -14.28 2.99 25.29
C THR A 64 -15.26 3.75 26.19
N SER A 65 -16.48 3.97 25.73
CA SER A 65 -17.54 4.65 26.52
C SER A 65 -17.97 3.85 27.74
N ALA A 66 -17.83 2.51 27.68
CA ALA A 66 -18.03 1.60 28.81
C ALA A 66 -16.76 1.43 29.68
N ASN A 67 -15.74 2.27 29.50
CA ASN A 67 -14.45 2.20 30.20
C ASN A 67 -13.73 0.85 30.03
N ARG A 68 -13.85 0.24 28.84
CA ARG A 68 -13.18 -1.00 28.45
C ARG A 68 -12.16 -0.73 27.35
N ASN A 69 -11.07 -1.50 27.37
CA ASN A 69 -10.03 -1.41 26.36
C ASN A 69 -10.43 -2.16 25.08
N PHE A 70 -10.10 -1.55 23.94
CA PHE A 70 -10.21 -2.15 22.62
C PHE A 70 -8.96 -1.80 21.82
N THR A 71 -8.38 -2.77 21.13
CA THR A 71 -7.25 -2.58 20.21
C THR A 71 -7.56 -3.30 18.91
N LEU A 72 -7.42 -2.61 17.78
CA LEU A 72 -7.57 -3.20 16.46
C LEU A 72 -6.20 -3.50 15.85
N ALA A 73 -5.83 -4.78 15.79
CA ALA A 73 -4.67 -5.22 15.01
C ALA A 73 -5.09 -5.58 13.59
N THR A 74 -4.50 -4.94 12.57
CA THR A 74 -4.83 -5.16 11.16
C THR A 74 -3.60 -5.56 10.35
N GLN A 75 -3.80 -6.52 9.45
CA GLN A 75 -2.82 -6.88 8.42
C GLN A 75 -2.98 -6.04 7.16
N ASN A 76 -4.08 -5.30 7.04
CA ASN A 76 -4.35 -4.44 5.91
C ASN A 76 -3.44 -3.22 5.95
N VAL A 77 -3.01 -2.77 4.78
CA VAL A 77 -2.12 -1.62 4.61
C VAL A 77 -2.84 -0.44 3.93
N ASP A 78 -4.17 -0.50 3.80
CA ASP A 78 -4.99 0.50 3.11
C ASP A 78 -5.19 1.80 3.89
N GLY A 79 -4.99 1.79 5.21
CA GLY A 79 -5.17 2.96 6.07
C GLY A 79 -6.62 3.36 6.32
N PHE A 80 -7.61 2.53 5.96
CA PHE A 80 -9.01 2.92 6.09
C PHE A 80 -9.46 3.12 7.54
N HIS A 81 -9.00 2.28 8.47
CA HIS A 81 -9.32 2.44 9.89
C HIS A 81 -8.86 3.80 10.42
N SER A 82 -7.64 4.23 10.10
CA SER A 82 -7.15 5.55 10.49
C SER A 82 -7.94 6.67 9.82
N SER A 83 -8.34 6.50 8.55
CA SER A 83 -9.09 7.53 7.81
C SER A 83 -10.50 7.80 8.36
N ILE A 84 -11.12 6.82 9.02
CA ILE A 84 -12.44 6.97 9.66
C ILE A 84 -12.33 7.36 11.14
N GLY A 85 -11.11 7.54 11.66
CA GLY A 85 -10.90 8.02 13.03
C GLY A 85 -10.86 6.92 14.10
N SER A 86 -10.69 5.65 13.73
CA SER A 86 -10.30 4.63 14.72
C SER A 86 -8.96 5.02 15.37
N LYS A 87 -8.86 4.86 16.70
CA LYS A 87 -7.77 5.48 17.48
C LYS A 87 -6.71 4.47 17.89
N ASN A 88 -7.12 3.31 18.39
CA ASN A 88 -6.20 2.31 18.91
C ASN A 88 -5.95 1.20 17.88
N ILE A 89 -5.18 1.53 16.84
CA ILE A 89 -4.87 0.66 15.71
C ILE A 89 -3.40 0.22 15.75
N ILE A 90 -3.17 -1.08 15.55
CA ILE A 90 -1.85 -1.66 15.29
C ILE A 90 -1.80 -2.11 13.83
N GLU A 91 -1.05 -1.41 12.99
CA GLU A 91 -0.82 -1.73 11.59
C GLU A 91 0.33 -2.73 11.46
N LEU A 92 0.01 -4.03 11.51
CA LEU A 92 1.00 -5.11 11.60
C LEU A 92 1.97 -5.13 10.41
N HIS A 93 1.52 -4.71 9.23
CA HIS A 93 2.33 -4.70 8.00
C HIS A 93 2.60 -3.28 7.48
N GLY A 94 2.41 -2.26 8.32
CA GLY A 94 2.56 -0.85 7.95
C GLY A 94 1.37 -0.30 7.16
N ASN A 95 1.61 0.78 6.39
CA ASN A 95 0.56 1.56 5.72
C ASN A 95 1.07 2.09 4.36
N LEU A 96 0.26 1.94 3.30
CA LEU A 96 0.58 2.39 1.94
C LEU A 96 0.82 3.91 1.83
N PHE A 97 0.33 4.68 2.80
CA PHE A 97 0.44 6.13 2.88
C PHE A 97 1.50 6.61 3.86
N LYS A 98 2.35 5.71 4.39
CA LYS A 98 3.53 6.07 5.20
C LYS A 98 4.81 5.61 4.51
N VAL A 99 5.73 6.55 4.29
CA VAL A 99 7.06 6.27 3.74
C VAL A 99 8.12 6.32 4.83
N ARG A 100 9.08 5.40 4.79
CA ARG A 100 10.25 5.37 5.69
C ARG A 100 11.52 5.65 4.91
N CYS A 101 12.31 6.62 5.35
CA CYS A 101 13.62 6.85 4.77
C CYS A 101 14.57 5.68 5.06
N THR A 102 15.18 5.11 4.03
CA THR A 102 16.12 3.97 4.13
C THR A 102 17.46 4.35 4.75
N LYS A 103 17.77 5.67 4.84
CA LYS A 103 19.02 6.17 5.43
C LYS A 103 18.88 6.53 6.92
N CYS A 104 17.87 7.33 7.27
CA CYS A 104 17.71 7.84 8.64
C CYS A 104 16.55 7.20 9.42
N GLY A 105 15.77 6.32 8.79
CA GLY A 105 14.64 5.64 9.44
C GLY A 105 13.42 6.52 9.71
N LYS A 106 13.47 7.83 9.44
CA LYS A 106 12.33 8.74 9.62
C LYS A 106 11.12 8.27 8.81
N VAL A 107 9.98 8.20 9.46
CA VAL A 107 8.69 7.86 8.85
C VAL A 107 7.89 9.15 8.65
N ALA A 108 7.24 9.28 7.50
CA ALA A 108 6.37 10.40 7.18
C ALA A 108 5.12 9.92 6.45
N GLU A 109 3.99 10.56 6.72
CA GLU A 109 2.79 10.38 5.92
C GLU A 109 2.95 11.06 4.55
N ASN A 110 2.41 10.40 3.53
CA ASN A 110 2.41 10.91 2.18
C ASN A 110 1.16 10.39 1.44
N HIS A 111 0.20 11.29 1.23
CA HIS A 111 -1.01 11.03 0.46
C HIS A 111 -0.95 11.57 -0.97
N ALA A 112 0.21 12.06 -1.42
CA ALA A 112 0.36 12.59 -2.77
C ALA A 112 0.12 11.51 -3.83
N ASN A 113 -0.60 11.88 -4.87
CA ASN A 113 -0.91 11.02 -6.01
C ASN A 113 -0.76 11.81 -7.33
N PRO A 114 0.32 11.60 -8.10
CA PRO A 114 1.39 10.64 -7.86
C PRO A 114 2.30 11.03 -6.68
N ILE A 115 2.94 10.05 -6.05
CA ILE A 115 3.84 10.29 -4.91
C ILE A 115 5.07 11.12 -5.29
N CYS A 116 5.51 11.00 -6.55
CA CYS A 116 6.50 11.87 -7.16
C CYS A 116 6.18 12.02 -8.66
N PRO A 117 6.65 13.10 -9.32
CA PRO A 117 6.36 13.34 -10.74
C PRO A 117 6.81 12.20 -11.68
N ALA A 118 7.90 11.50 -11.36
CA ALA A 118 8.44 10.42 -12.20
C ALA A 118 7.52 9.19 -12.32
N LEU A 119 6.59 9.03 -11.38
CA LEU A 119 5.62 7.93 -11.36
C LEU A 119 4.26 8.31 -11.99
N ALA A 120 4.08 9.56 -12.44
CA ALA A 120 2.88 9.97 -13.14
C ALA A 120 2.58 9.03 -14.33
N GLY A 121 1.38 8.45 -14.35
CA GLY A 121 0.96 7.51 -15.40
C GLY A 121 1.67 6.15 -15.40
N ARG A 122 2.47 5.83 -14.38
CA ARG A 122 3.16 4.53 -14.23
C ARG A 122 2.36 3.56 -13.35
N GLY A 123 2.86 2.33 -13.19
CA GLY A 123 2.22 1.29 -12.37
C GLY A 123 1.10 0.51 -13.07
N TYR A 124 0.30 1.14 -13.94
CA TYR A 124 -0.67 0.40 -14.78
C TYR A 124 0.01 -0.45 -15.86
N ALA A 125 1.12 0.05 -16.43
CA ALA A 125 1.93 -0.67 -17.41
C ALA A 125 2.57 -1.95 -16.84
N TYR A 126 2.86 -1.99 -15.53
CA TYR A 126 3.38 -3.18 -14.85
C TYR A 126 2.39 -4.35 -14.89
N LEU A 127 1.09 -4.10 -14.64
CA LEU A 127 0.06 -5.13 -14.70
C LEU A 127 -0.12 -5.68 -16.13
N ASN A 128 -0.01 -4.80 -17.13
CA ASN A 128 -0.01 -5.22 -18.53
C ASN A 128 1.26 -5.99 -18.93
N ALA A 129 2.39 -5.75 -18.27
CA ALA A 129 3.66 -6.44 -18.50
C ALA A 129 3.70 -7.83 -17.83
N LEU A 130 3.14 -7.96 -16.62
CA LEU A 130 2.95 -9.25 -15.93
C LEU A 130 2.10 -10.21 -16.76
N ASN A 131 1.04 -9.71 -17.40
CA ASN A 131 0.19 -10.52 -18.28
C ASN A 131 0.92 -10.99 -19.57
N ARG A 132 2.10 -10.45 -19.89
CA ARG A 132 2.85 -10.75 -21.12
C ARG A 132 4.24 -11.37 -20.87
N ASN A 133 4.60 -11.75 -19.64
CA ASN A 133 5.95 -12.23 -19.28
C ASN A 133 7.11 -11.30 -19.71
N ASN A 134 6.84 -10.01 -19.92
CA ASN A 134 7.82 -9.05 -20.44
C ASN A 134 8.20 -8.03 -19.34
N PHE A 135 9.07 -8.43 -18.43
CA PHE A 135 9.64 -7.52 -17.43
C PHE A 135 10.67 -6.59 -18.12
N VAL A 136 10.26 -5.36 -18.42
CA VAL A 136 11.19 -4.33 -18.89
C VAL A 136 11.90 -3.74 -17.66
N ASN A 137 13.22 -3.93 -17.57
CA ASN A 137 14.04 -3.33 -16.52
C ASN A 137 14.07 -1.80 -16.69
N ARG A 138 13.25 -1.08 -15.92
CA ARG A 138 13.24 0.39 -15.89
C ARG A 138 13.89 0.86 -14.61
N LYS A 139 15.13 1.34 -14.67
CA LYS A 139 15.94 1.76 -13.51
C LYS A 139 15.74 3.23 -13.08
N SER A 140 14.54 3.81 -13.17
CA SER A 140 14.40 5.26 -13.00
C SER A 140 13.28 5.68 -12.05
N ALA A 141 13.57 5.65 -10.74
CA ALA A 141 12.82 6.33 -9.69
C ALA A 141 13.73 6.82 -8.53
N TRP A 142 14.83 7.52 -8.85
CA TRP A 142 15.91 7.92 -7.93
C TRP A 142 15.46 8.60 -6.62
N PHE A 143 14.39 9.41 -6.65
CA PHE A 143 13.88 10.08 -5.44
C PHE A 143 13.28 9.13 -4.41
N LEU A 144 12.83 7.98 -4.88
CA LEU A 144 12.15 6.99 -4.07
C LEU A 144 13.10 5.87 -3.61
N ASP A 145 14.31 5.75 -4.16
CA ASP A 145 15.34 4.82 -3.69
C ASP A 145 15.74 5.08 -2.22
N CYS A 146 15.59 6.33 -1.75
CA CYS A 146 15.85 6.71 -0.36
C CYS A 146 14.68 6.42 0.59
N CYS A 147 13.55 5.90 0.10
CA CYS A 147 12.38 5.59 0.90
C CYS A 147 11.85 4.18 0.58
N TYR A 148 11.28 3.51 1.56
CA TYR A 148 10.58 2.24 1.38
C TYR A 148 9.22 2.31 2.10
N LEU A 149 8.20 1.66 1.56
CA LEU A 149 6.92 1.52 2.27
C LEU A 149 7.13 0.50 3.36
N GLN A 150 7.00 0.96 4.59
CA GLN A 150 7.47 0.23 5.75
C GLN A 150 6.75 -1.11 5.89
N TYR A 151 7.49 -2.21 5.72
CA TYR A 151 7.21 -3.49 6.34
C TYR A 151 8.04 -3.53 7.64
N PRO A 152 7.43 -3.69 8.81
CA PRO A 152 8.20 -4.10 9.97
C PRO A 152 8.70 -5.52 9.72
N LYS A 153 9.99 -5.75 9.94
CA LYS A 153 10.42 -7.01 10.54
C LYS A 153 10.41 -6.78 12.04
#